data_AF-A0A2E0HFE4-F1
#
_entry.id   AF-A0A2E0HFE4-F1
#
_cell.length_a   1.000
_cell.length_b   1.000
_cell.length_c   1.000
_cell.angle_alpha   90.00
_cell.angle_beta   90.00
_cell.angle_gamma   90.00
#
_symmetry.space_group_name_H-M   'P 1'
#
loop_
_entity.id
_entity.type
_entity.pdbx_description
1 polymer ?
#
loop_
_entity_poly.entity_id
_entity_poly.type
_entity_poly.pdbx_seq_one_letter_code
_entity_poly.pdbx_strand_id
1 'polypeptide(L)'
;MEDYRLQAIKWGVDLEMKVYTDEKIAAEDLKSGACDAAGITGLRAREFSSFTGTLDSIGAIPDEDHMKVVLQYLADPKLAKLMISGEYEIAGILPGGAAYLFT
;
A
#
# COMPACT_ATOMS: atom_id res chain seq x y z
N MET A 1 9.15 8.63 14.13
CA MET A 1 9.92 7.91 13.08
C MET A 1 10.97 6.98 13.69
N GLU A 2 11.59 7.35 14.81
CA GLU A 2 12.49 6.48 15.58
C GLU A 2 11.81 5.21 16.13
N ASP A 3 10.53 5.26 16.50
CA ASP A 3 9.81 4.08 17.01
C ASP A 3 9.66 2.94 15.99
N TYR A 4 9.45 3.26 14.71
CA TYR A 4 9.38 2.25 13.65
C TYR A 4 10.74 1.62 13.40
N ARG A 5 11.82 2.40 13.48
CA ARG A 5 13.19 1.90 13.38
C ARG A 5 13.52 0.98 14.57
N LEU A 6 13.12 1.33 15.79
CA LEU A 6 13.29 0.50 16.99
C LEU A 6 12.51 -0.81 16.92
N GLN A 7 11.30 -0.80 16.35
CA GLN A 7 10.52 -2.02 16.09
C GLN A 7 11.15 -2.87 14.98
N ALA A 8 11.63 -2.25 13.90
CA ALA A 8 12.26 -2.95 12.77
C ALA A 8 13.59 -3.62 13.15
N ILE A 9 14.39 -2.99 14.02
CA ILE A 9 15.60 -3.60 14.59
C ILE A 9 15.24 -4.89 15.37
N LYS A 10 14.08 -4.95 16.05
CA LYS A 10 13.62 -6.20 16.71
C LYS A 10 13.27 -7.31 15.72
N TRP A 11 12.94 -6.98 14.48
CA TRP A 11 12.71 -7.93 13.40
C TRP A 11 13.99 -8.30 12.63
N GLY A 12 15.15 -7.76 13.05
CA GLY A 12 16.44 -8.05 12.43
C GLY A 12 16.68 -7.30 11.11
N VAL A 13 15.88 -6.26 10.83
CA VAL A 13 15.96 -5.47 9.60
C VAL A 13 16.53 -4.08 9.92
N ASP A 14 17.63 -3.70 9.28
CA ASP A 14 18.11 -2.32 9.29
C ASP A 14 17.27 -1.50 8.31
N LEU A 15 16.24 -0.87 8.84
CA LEU A 15 15.22 -0.18 8.05
C LEU A 15 15.59 1.31 7.95
N GLU A 16 16.15 1.70 6.80
CA GLU A 16 16.40 3.10 6.46
C GLU A 16 15.15 3.71 5.82
N MET A 17 14.33 4.39 6.63
CA MET A 17 13.17 5.11 6.10
C MET A 17 13.59 6.44 5.47
N LYS A 18 13.34 6.56 4.16
CA LYS A 18 13.44 7.82 3.42
C LYS A 18 12.06 8.44 3.27
N VAL A 19 11.93 9.70 3.67
CA VAL A 19 10.67 10.44 3.56
C VAL A 19 10.61 11.09 2.19
N TYR A 20 9.60 10.75 1.42
CA TYR A 20 9.27 11.42 0.17
C TYR A 20 8.05 12.30 0.38
N THR A 21 8.10 13.52 -0.15
CA THR A 21 6.92 14.40 -0.24
C THR A 21 6.12 14.15 -1.51
N ASP A 22 6.76 13.58 -2.53
CA ASP A 22 6.13 13.24 -3.81
C ASP A 22 6.13 11.71 -3.99
N GLU A 23 4.94 11.13 -4.02
CA GLU A 23 4.73 9.70 -4.23
C GLU A 23 5.21 9.22 -5.60
N LYS A 24 5.30 10.12 -6.59
CA LYS A 24 5.83 9.77 -7.91
C LYS A 24 7.30 9.34 -7.80
N ILE A 25 8.09 10.08 -7.02
CA ILE A 25 9.51 9.76 -6.81
C ILE A 25 9.63 8.41 -6.08
N ALA A 26 8.81 8.20 -5.04
CA ALA A 26 8.80 6.93 -4.32
C ALA A 26 8.43 5.73 -5.23
N ALA A 27 7.49 5.91 -6.16
CA ALA A 27 7.12 4.87 -7.12
C ALA A 27 8.22 4.62 -8.18
N GLU A 28 8.94 5.65 -8.62
CA GLU A 28 10.07 5.52 -9.55
C GLU A 28 11.28 4.83 -8.88
N ASP A 29 11.57 5.17 -7.62
CA ASP A 29 12.62 4.51 -6.83
C ASP A 29 12.31 3.03 -6.59
N LEU A 30 11.02 2.68 -6.35
CA LEU A 30 10.59 1.29 -6.24
C LEU A 30 10.73 0.54 -7.57
N LYS A 31 10.33 1.15 -8.69
CA LYS A 31 10.46 0.56 -10.04
C LYS A 31 11.91 0.35 -10.46
N SER A 32 12.83 1.22 -10.02
CA SER A 32 14.25 1.15 -10.35
C SER A 32 15.05 0.24 -9.41
N GLY A 33 14.44 -0.29 -8.35
CA GLY A 33 15.12 -1.09 -7.33
C GLY A 33 16.03 -0.27 -6.41
N ALA A 34 15.85 1.06 -6.37
CA ALA A 34 16.56 1.93 -5.45
C ALA A 34 16.02 1.80 -4.01
N CYS A 35 14.82 1.26 -3.84
CA CYS A 35 14.25 0.86 -2.55
C CYS A 35 13.55 -0.49 -2.64
N ASP A 36 13.56 -1.25 -1.54
CA ASP A 36 12.91 -2.56 -1.43
C ASP A 36 11.40 -2.43 -1.12
N ALA A 37 10.98 -1.30 -0.54
CA ALA A 37 9.60 -1.04 -0.16
C ALA A 37 9.27 0.46 -0.22
N ALA A 38 8.05 0.77 -0.65
CA ALA A 38 7.52 2.13 -0.65
C ALA A 38 6.06 2.14 -0.20
N GLY A 39 5.69 3.14 0.61
CA GLY A 39 4.30 3.45 0.91
C GLY A 39 3.76 4.46 -0.10
N ILE A 40 2.75 4.08 -0.86
CA ILE A 40 2.11 4.91 -1.88
C ILE A 40 0.59 4.74 -1.82
N THR A 41 -0.15 5.75 -2.27
CA THR A 41 -1.61 5.70 -2.42
C THR A 41 -2.04 4.60 -3.39
N GLY A 42 -3.20 4.00 -3.11
CA GLY A 42 -3.73 2.88 -3.89
C GLY A 42 -3.90 3.19 -5.39
N LEU A 43 -4.25 4.44 -5.72
CA LEU A 43 -4.29 4.94 -7.10
C LEU A 43 -2.95 4.77 -7.84
N ARG A 44 -1.83 4.99 -7.16
CA ARG A 44 -0.48 4.76 -7.70
C ARG A 44 -0.10 3.29 -7.64
N ALA A 45 -0.49 2.58 -6.58
CA ALA A 45 -0.24 1.16 -6.39
C ALA A 45 -0.85 0.28 -7.50
N ARG A 46 -1.90 0.75 -8.18
CA ARG A 46 -2.51 0.09 -9.35
C ARG A 46 -1.50 -0.24 -10.46
N GLU A 47 -0.45 0.55 -10.61
CA GLU A 47 0.61 0.28 -11.60
C GLU A 47 1.43 -0.99 -11.27
N PHE A 48 1.43 -1.42 -10.00
CA PHE A 48 2.16 -2.58 -9.51
C PHE A 48 1.25 -3.79 -9.29
N SER A 49 0.03 -3.57 -8.79
CA SER A 49 -0.98 -4.61 -8.58
C SER A 49 -2.35 -4.17 -9.08
N SER A 50 -2.82 -4.85 -10.13
CA SER A 50 -4.15 -4.61 -10.69
C SER A 50 -5.27 -4.97 -9.71
N PHE A 51 -5.06 -5.99 -8.87
CA PHE A 51 -6.02 -6.44 -7.87
C PHE A 51 -6.27 -5.36 -6.80
N THR A 52 -5.21 -4.86 -6.17
CA THR A 52 -5.38 -3.83 -5.12
C THR A 52 -5.83 -2.50 -5.70
N GLY A 53 -5.45 -2.19 -6.94
CA GLY A 53 -5.96 -1.03 -7.68
C GLY A 53 -7.47 -1.08 -8.01
N THR A 54 -8.17 -2.19 -7.74
CA THR A 54 -9.64 -2.23 -7.83
C THR A 54 -10.31 -1.53 -6.65
N LEU A 55 -9.65 -1.48 -5.49
CA LEU A 55 -10.17 -0.90 -4.24
C LEU A 55 -10.40 0.61 -4.36
N ASP A 56 -9.59 1.29 -5.17
CA ASP A 56 -9.69 2.73 -5.42
C ASP A 56 -10.61 3.09 -6.60
N SER A 57 -11.40 2.15 -7.12
CA SER A 57 -12.37 2.46 -8.17
C SER A 57 -13.49 3.36 -7.60
N ILE A 58 -13.97 4.30 -8.41
CA ILE A 58 -15.05 5.21 -8.01
C ILE A 58 -16.28 4.39 -7.58
N GLY A 59 -16.69 4.56 -6.33
CA GLY A 59 -17.84 3.87 -5.75
C GLY A 59 -17.59 2.42 -5.29
N ALA A 60 -16.34 1.93 -5.30
CA ALA A 60 -16.02 0.57 -4.84
C ALA A 60 -16.29 0.35 -3.34
N ILE A 61 -16.02 1.37 -2.52
CA ILE A 61 -16.20 1.33 -1.07
C ILE A 61 -17.03 2.57 -0.67
N PRO A 62 -18.36 2.44 -0.57
CA PRO A 62 -19.26 3.59 -0.41
C PRO A 62 -19.28 4.17 1.01
N ASP A 63 -19.03 3.34 2.02
CA ASP A 63 -19.07 3.72 3.43
C ASP A 63 -18.00 2.99 4.26
N GLU A 64 -17.85 3.43 5.51
CA GLU A 64 -16.84 2.92 6.44
C GLU A 64 -17.08 1.46 6.85
N ASP A 65 -18.35 1.02 6.91
CA ASP A 65 -18.67 -0.37 7.23
C ASP A 65 -18.19 -1.30 6.11
N HIS A 66 -18.39 -0.91 4.85
CA HIS A 66 -17.82 -1.63 3.71
C HIS A 66 -16.29 -1.61 3.74
N MET A 67 -15.66 -0.48 4.08
CA MET A 67 -14.20 -0.40 4.21
C MET A 67 -13.68 -1.40 5.25
N LYS A 68 -14.34 -1.49 6.40
CA LYS A 68 -13.98 -2.42 7.47
C LYS A 68 -14.08 -3.88 7.02
N VAL A 69 -15.16 -4.25 6.34
CA VAL A 69 -15.35 -5.61 5.80
C VAL A 69 -14.29 -5.94 4.76
N VAL A 70 -13.98 -4.99 3.86
CA VAL A 70 -12.94 -5.16 2.84
C VAL A 70 -11.57 -5.39 3.49
N LEU A 71 -11.18 -4.56 4.46
CA LEU A 71 -9.89 -4.72 5.16
C LEU A 71 -9.80 -6.05 5.91
N GLN A 72 -10.90 -6.50 6.54
CA GLN A 72 -10.97 -7.81 7.20
C GLN A 72 -10.80 -8.95 6.19
N TYR A 73 -11.42 -8.83 5.01
CA TYR A 73 -11.30 -9.82 3.97
C TYR A 73 -9.88 -9.89 3.42
N LEU A 74 -9.26 -8.75 3.12
CA LEU A 74 -7.89 -8.67 2.61
C LEU A 74 -6.84 -9.21 3.60
N ALA A 75 -7.17 -9.27 4.90
CA ALA A 75 -6.34 -9.90 5.92
C ALA A 75 -6.47 -11.45 5.96
N ASP A 76 -7.39 -12.07 5.23
CA ASP A 76 -7.47 -13.53 5.13
C ASP A 76 -6.29 -14.04 4.27
N PRO A 77 -5.47 -14.98 4.79
CA PRO A 77 -4.30 -15.52 4.08
C PRO A 77 -4.64 -16.19 2.74
N LYS A 78 -5.90 -16.55 2.50
CA LYS A 78 -6.34 -17.06 1.19
C LYS A 78 -6.17 -16.03 0.06
N LEU A 79 -6.20 -14.73 0.38
CA LEU A 79 -6.03 -13.65 -0.59
C LEU A 79 -4.57 -13.25 -0.79
N ALA A 80 -3.62 -13.78 -0.01
CA ALA A 80 -2.21 -13.45 -0.13
C ALA A 80 -1.68 -13.66 -1.57
N LYS A 81 -2.16 -14.70 -2.26
CA LYS A 81 -1.79 -14.96 -3.66
C LYS A 81 -2.22 -13.87 -4.64
N LEU A 82 -3.29 -13.13 -4.33
CA LEU A 82 -3.80 -12.03 -5.14
C LEU A 82 -3.06 -10.71 -4.86
N MET A 83 -2.29 -10.65 -3.76
CA MET A 83 -1.45 -9.51 -3.41
C MET A 83 -0.10 -9.52 -4.15
N ILE A 84 0.22 -10.63 -4.81
CA ILE A 84 1.46 -10.81 -5.59
C ILE A 84 1.14 -10.57 -7.06
N SER A 85 1.86 -9.63 -7.68
CA SER A 85 1.72 -9.25 -9.08
C SER A 85 3.10 -9.13 -9.72
N GLY A 86 3.53 -10.19 -10.41
CA GLY A 86 4.86 -10.26 -11.01
C GLY A 86 5.96 -10.25 -9.94
N GLU A 87 6.80 -9.21 -9.97
CA GLU A 87 7.90 -9.02 -9.03
C GLU A 87 7.51 -8.20 -7.78
N TYR A 88 6.26 -7.74 -7.70
CA TYR A 88 5.78 -6.89 -6.61
C TYR A 88 4.79 -7.63 -5.72
N GLU A 89 4.89 -7.38 -4.41
CA GLU A 89 3.96 -7.89 -3.40
C GLU A 89 3.42 -6.72 -2.57
N ILE A 90 2.11 -6.72 -2.33
CA ILE A 90 1.48 -5.76 -1.43
C ILE A 90 1.52 -6.30 -0.01
N ALA A 91 2.42 -5.74 0.80
CA ALA A 91 2.62 -6.15 2.20
C ALA A 91 1.47 -5.71 3.14
N GLY A 92 0.71 -4.68 2.77
CA GLY A 92 -0.40 -4.18 3.59
C GLY A 92 -1.14 -3.03 2.95
N ILE A 93 -2.39 -2.84 3.40
CA ILE A 93 -3.27 -1.76 2.94
C ILE A 93 -3.78 -1.03 4.19
N LEU A 94 -3.66 0.29 4.18
CA LEU A 94 -4.11 1.16 5.25
C LEU A 94 -5.14 2.15 4.71
N PRO A 95 -6.27 2.38 5.41
CA PRO A 95 -7.26 3.33 4.95
C PRO A 95 -6.73 4.76 5.08
N GLY A 96 -6.63 5.46 3.94
CA GLY A 96 -6.27 6.88 3.89
C GLY A 96 -7.47 7.85 4.06
N GLY A 97 -8.69 7.32 4.05
CA GLY A 97 -9.93 8.10 4.08
C GLY A 97 -10.60 8.20 2.70
N ALA A 98 -11.78 8.83 2.67
CA ALA A 98 -12.53 9.03 1.43
C ALA A 98 -11.93 10.19 0.61
N ALA A 99 -11.73 9.94 -0.69
CA ALA A 99 -11.35 10.96 -1.65
C ALA A 99 -12.59 11.50 -2.37
N TYR A 100 -12.73 12.82 -2.45
CA TYR A 100 -13.85 13.49 -3.10
C TYR A 100 -13.35 14.26 -4.33
N LEU A 101 -13.92 13.96 -5.49
CA LEU A 101 -13.72 14.75 -6.70
C LEU A 101 -14.68 15.93 -6.66
N PHE A 102 -14.13 17.12 -6.45
CA PHE A 102 -14.86 18.38 -6.64
C PHE A 102 -14.58 18.87 -8.05
N THR A 103 -15.61 18.86 -8.88
CA THR A 103 -15.61 19.49 -10.21
C THR A 103 -16.22 20.88 -10.12
#